data_AF-C1EIG4-F1
#
_entry.id   AF-C1EIG4-F1
#
_cell.length_a   1.000
_cell.length_b   1.000
_cell.length_c   1.000
_cell.angle_alpha   90.00
_cell.angle_beta   90.00
_cell.angle_gamma   90.00
#
_symmetry.space_group_name_H-M   'P 1'
#
loop_
_entity.id
_entity.type
_entity.pdbx_description
1 polymer ?
#
loop_
_entity_poly.entity_id
_entity_poly.type
_entity_poly.pdbx_seq_one_letter_code
_entity_poly.pdbx_strand_id
1 'polypeptide(L)'
;MAVKTISIDVVSDIKNLERALAAAKPRLVSKDTTFTTTWRPFFLMPPEMWRRGVASGEFPPDAETVGINKLDYYHSKFGGPARVAPMVERLAGIMRSLDVEYNMDGNTGPTLDGHRIAAYAERAEGLDKQNAFMEEIFKSYFTMAQAPCDPTVLRDAARRAGLDMDEVDKVLATPTAELGEVDEQLQRFARGVSGVPYFILSDGKRRIRMSGAQPPEQFLDALEQLGAIEDA
;
A
#
# COMPACT_ATOMS: atom_id res chain seq x y z
N MET A 1 18.60 25.64 13.62
CA MET A 1 17.65 25.25 12.56
C MET A 1 16.45 24.60 13.25
N ALA A 2 15.21 24.86 12.82
CA ALA A 2 14.04 24.25 13.48
C ALA A 2 13.91 22.78 13.09
N VAL A 3 13.69 21.91 14.08
CA VAL A 3 13.32 20.50 13.87
C VAL A 3 12.04 20.45 13.02
N LYS A 4 12.03 19.63 11.97
CA LYS A 4 10.87 19.43 11.11
C LYS A 4 10.41 17.98 11.14
N THR A 5 9.12 17.78 11.22
CA THR A 5 8.50 16.47 11.00
C THR A 5 7.71 16.55 9.71
N ILE A 6 8.06 15.68 8.76
CA ILE A 6 7.32 15.53 7.50
C ILE A 6 6.53 14.22 7.60
N SER A 7 5.21 14.33 7.60
CA SER A 7 4.32 13.17 7.49
C SER A 7 4.09 12.83 6.02
N ILE A 8 4.12 11.54 5.71
CA ILE A 8 3.93 11.00 4.37
C ILE A 8 2.82 9.96 4.46
N ASP A 9 1.61 10.36 4.09
CA ASP A 9 0.51 9.41 3.94
C ASP A 9 0.64 8.75 2.55
N VAL A 10 0.67 7.42 2.55
CA VAL A 10 0.85 6.59 1.37
C VAL A 10 -0.46 5.83 1.12
N VAL A 11 -1.27 6.36 0.19
CA VAL A 11 -2.50 5.72 -0.29
C VAL A 11 -2.08 4.80 -1.43
N SER A 12 -1.79 3.53 -1.15
CA SER A 12 -0.96 2.76 -2.08
C SER A 12 -1.08 1.25 -2.01
N ASP A 13 -0.60 0.65 -3.11
CA ASP A 13 -0.29 -0.76 -3.32
C ASP A 13 1.20 -0.98 -3.73
N ILE A 14 2.07 0.06 -3.81
CA ILE A 14 3.50 -0.07 -4.21
C ILE A 14 4.41 0.95 -3.47
N LYS A 15 5.65 0.56 -3.15
CA LYS A 15 6.72 1.44 -2.62
C LYS A 15 7.67 1.96 -3.73
N ASN A 16 7.78 3.28 -3.89
CA ASN A 16 8.96 3.96 -4.51
C ASN A 16 9.49 5.11 -3.63
N LEU A 17 9.13 5.11 -2.34
CA LEU A 17 9.39 6.21 -1.41
C LEU A 17 10.79 6.14 -0.77
N GLU A 18 11.29 4.94 -0.49
CA GLU A 18 12.52 4.75 0.28
C GLU A 18 13.77 5.28 -0.44
N ARG A 19 13.82 5.16 -1.77
CA ARG A 19 14.90 5.74 -2.57
C ARG A 19 14.95 7.25 -2.47
N ALA A 20 13.79 7.89 -2.55
CA ALA A 20 13.68 9.33 -2.38
C ALA A 20 14.12 9.76 -0.98
N LEU A 21 13.66 9.07 0.06
CA LEU A 21 14.06 9.38 1.44
C LEU A 21 15.56 9.16 1.68
N ALA A 22 16.15 8.10 1.10
CA ALA A 22 17.58 7.85 1.16
C ALA A 22 18.38 8.96 0.46
N ALA A 23 17.94 9.41 -0.73
CA ALA A 23 18.56 10.50 -1.48
C ALA A 23 18.39 11.88 -0.82
N ALA A 24 17.31 12.07 -0.05
CA ALA A 24 17.05 13.32 0.70
C ALA A 24 17.97 13.47 1.92
N LYS A 25 18.40 12.37 2.53
CA LYS A 25 19.13 12.35 3.81
C LYS A 25 20.39 13.24 3.84
N PRO A 26 21.25 13.29 2.81
CA PRO A 26 22.42 14.17 2.79
C PRO A 26 22.08 15.66 2.66
N ARG A 27 20.86 16.00 2.21
CA ARG A 27 20.42 17.36 1.89
C ARG A 27 19.51 17.99 2.95
N LEU A 28 19.28 17.30 4.07
CA LEU A 28 18.34 17.77 5.10
C LEU A 28 18.78 19.11 5.71
N VAL A 29 17.86 20.08 5.74
CA VAL A 29 18.06 21.41 6.37
C VAL A 29 18.36 21.26 7.88
N SER A 30 17.83 20.21 8.51
CA SER A 30 18.14 19.83 9.87
C SER A 30 18.42 18.34 9.95
N LYS A 31 19.48 17.95 10.66
CA LYS A 31 19.77 16.54 10.95
C LYS A 31 18.71 15.88 11.83
N ASP A 32 17.91 16.70 12.52
CA ASP A 32 16.79 16.27 13.34
C ASP A 32 15.48 16.16 12.54
N THR A 33 15.49 16.40 11.22
CA THR A 33 14.30 16.22 10.40
C THR A 33 13.89 14.75 10.38
N THR A 34 12.64 14.47 10.78
CA THR A 34 12.08 13.12 10.83
C THR A 34 11.01 12.94 9.76
N PHE A 35 11.00 11.78 9.11
CA PHE A 35 9.92 11.36 8.21
C PHE A 35 9.07 10.30 8.88
N THR A 36 7.76 10.49 8.90
CA THR A 36 6.82 9.47 9.35
C THR A 36 6.01 9.00 8.15
N THR A 37 6.05 7.70 7.88
CA THR A 37 5.26 7.08 6.81
C THR A 37 4.07 6.38 7.43
N THR A 38 2.89 6.63 6.88
CA THR A 38 1.64 5.98 7.30
C THR A 38 0.91 5.46 6.09
N TRP A 39 0.49 4.19 6.13
CA TRP A 39 -0.26 3.56 5.05
C TRP A 39 -1.74 3.87 5.18
N ARG A 40 -2.37 4.24 4.07
CA ARG A 40 -3.79 4.58 4.02
C ARG A 40 -4.54 3.64 3.08
N PRO A 41 -5.75 3.21 3.45
CA PRO A 41 -6.52 2.28 2.66
C PRO A 41 -6.92 2.85 1.31
N PHE A 42 -6.96 1.98 0.31
CA PHE A 42 -7.54 2.24 -0.99
C PHE A 42 -7.99 0.92 -1.61
N PHE A 43 -9.17 0.92 -2.23
CA PHE A 43 -9.70 -0.27 -2.89
C PHE A 43 -9.70 -0.08 -4.41
N LEU A 44 -8.78 -0.77 -5.11
CA LEU A 44 -8.77 -0.85 -6.58
C LEU A 44 -10.05 -1.52 -7.13
N MET A 45 -10.66 -2.36 -6.32
CA MET A 45 -12.00 -2.88 -6.51
C MET A 45 -12.71 -2.85 -5.16
N PRO A 46 -13.88 -2.17 -5.05
CA PRO A 46 -14.61 -2.10 -3.80
C PRO A 46 -14.94 -3.50 -3.25
N PRO A 47 -14.94 -3.71 -1.92
CA PRO A 47 -15.22 -5.01 -1.31
C PRO A 47 -16.52 -5.66 -1.80
N GLU A 48 -17.58 -4.88 -2.01
CA GLU A 48 -18.87 -5.38 -2.49
C GLU A 48 -18.85 -5.95 -3.91
N MET A 49 -17.89 -5.55 -4.75
CA MET A 49 -17.74 -6.07 -6.11
C MET A 49 -17.18 -7.49 -6.11
N TRP A 50 -16.38 -7.87 -5.11
CA TRP A 50 -15.86 -9.23 -4.98
C TRP A 50 -16.96 -10.28 -4.77
N ARG A 51 -18.13 -9.88 -4.26
CA ARG A 51 -19.31 -10.77 -4.12
C ARG A 51 -20.11 -10.96 -5.40
N ARG A 52 -19.99 -10.02 -6.33
CA ARG A 52 -20.81 -9.96 -7.55
C ARG A 52 -20.08 -10.43 -8.80
N GLY A 53 -18.75 -10.47 -8.74
CA GLY A 53 -17.91 -10.67 -9.92
C GLY A 53 -17.62 -9.35 -10.66
N VAL A 54 -17.02 -9.49 -11.83
CA VAL A 54 -16.73 -8.39 -12.76
C VAL A 54 -17.59 -8.50 -14.02
N ALA A 55 -17.47 -7.53 -14.93
CA ALA A 55 -18.25 -7.51 -16.17
C ALA A 55 -18.14 -8.79 -17.03
N SER A 56 -17.09 -9.60 -16.83
CA SER A 56 -16.86 -10.86 -17.53
C SER A 56 -17.46 -12.10 -16.85
N GLY A 57 -18.02 -11.99 -15.65
CA GLY A 57 -18.66 -13.10 -14.95
C GLY A 57 -18.58 -13.03 -13.42
N GLU A 58 -19.27 -13.97 -12.78
CA GLU A 58 -19.25 -14.16 -11.32
C GLU A 58 -17.91 -14.78 -10.86
N PHE A 59 -17.46 -14.41 -9.66
CA PHE A 59 -16.30 -15.05 -9.05
C PHE A 59 -16.69 -16.35 -8.31
N PRO A 60 -15.73 -17.27 -8.13
CA PRO A 60 -15.95 -18.46 -7.29
C PRO A 60 -16.46 -18.12 -5.89
N PRO A 61 -17.25 -19.00 -5.23
CA PRO A 61 -17.80 -18.75 -3.89
C PRO A 61 -16.73 -18.48 -2.81
N ASP A 62 -15.52 -18.97 -2.99
CA ASP A 62 -14.38 -18.83 -2.08
C ASP A 62 -13.40 -17.71 -2.50
N ALA A 63 -13.74 -16.89 -3.51
CA ALA A 63 -12.88 -15.80 -3.99
C ALA A 63 -12.57 -14.76 -2.90
N GLU A 64 -13.43 -14.62 -1.88
CA GLU A 64 -13.16 -13.71 -0.77
C GLU A 64 -11.99 -14.18 0.12
N THR A 65 -11.67 -15.48 0.16
CA THR A 65 -10.63 -16.04 1.03
C THR A 65 -9.48 -16.69 0.29
N VAL A 66 -9.71 -17.24 -0.91
CA VAL A 66 -8.66 -17.86 -1.74
C VAL A 66 -8.21 -16.92 -2.87
N GLY A 67 -9.05 -15.94 -3.20
CA GLY A 67 -8.85 -15.07 -4.34
C GLY A 67 -9.14 -15.76 -5.67
N ILE A 68 -8.82 -15.07 -6.75
CA ILE A 68 -8.94 -15.55 -8.14
C ILE A 68 -7.57 -15.45 -8.82
N ASN A 69 -7.36 -16.23 -9.88
CA ASN A 69 -6.09 -16.17 -10.63
C ASN A 69 -5.77 -14.73 -11.06
N LYS A 70 -4.59 -14.24 -10.66
CA LYS A 70 -4.16 -12.85 -10.84
C LYS A 70 -4.04 -12.49 -12.31
N LEU A 71 -3.41 -13.35 -13.11
CA LEU A 71 -3.17 -13.08 -14.53
C LEU A 71 -4.48 -13.09 -15.33
N ASP A 72 -5.37 -14.05 -15.08
CA ASP A 72 -6.68 -14.13 -15.72
C ASP A 72 -7.55 -12.92 -15.38
N TYR A 73 -7.56 -12.51 -14.11
CA TYR A 73 -8.24 -11.29 -13.69
C TYR A 73 -7.70 -10.05 -14.43
N TYR A 74 -6.38 -9.92 -14.56
CA TYR A 74 -5.76 -8.80 -15.28
C TYR A 74 -6.13 -8.83 -16.77
N HIS A 75 -6.06 -9.98 -17.42
CA HIS A 75 -6.48 -10.12 -18.82
C HIS A 75 -7.94 -9.72 -18.99
N SER A 76 -8.82 -10.18 -18.10
CA SER A 76 -10.23 -9.80 -18.14
C SER A 76 -10.45 -8.31 -17.92
N LYS A 77 -9.74 -7.69 -16.96
CA LYS A 77 -9.92 -6.28 -16.59
C LYS A 77 -9.39 -5.33 -17.64
N PHE A 78 -8.27 -5.67 -18.26
CA PHE A 78 -7.53 -4.76 -19.15
C PHE A 78 -7.66 -5.13 -20.64
N GLY A 79 -8.44 -6.16 -21.00
CA GLY A 79 -8.74 -6.48 -22.40
C GLY A 79 -7.69 -7.37 -23.09
N GLY A 80 -7.15 -8.34 -22.35
CA GLY A 80 -6.37 -9.45 -22.87
C GLY A 80 -4.85 -9.30 -22.78
N PRO A 81 -4.09 -10.36 -23.14
CA PRO A 81 -2.64 -10.44 -22.93
C PRO A 81 -1.85 -9.31 -23.57
N ALA A 82 -2.24 -8.86 -24.76
CA ALA A 82 -1.54 -7.78 -25.48
C ALA A 82 -1.56 -6.44 -24.72
N ARG A 83 -2.61 -6.16 -23.93
CA ARG A 83 -2.67 -4.95 -23.09
C ARG A 83 -1.97 -5.13 -21.74
N VAL A 84 -1.93 -6.36 -21.22
CA VAL A 84 -1.37 -6.65 -19.89
C VAL A 84 0.14 -6.83 -19.92
N ALA A 85 0.70 -7.49 -20.94
CA ALA A 85 2.14 -7.73 -21.07
C ALA A 85 3.01 -6.47 -20.85
N PRO A 86 2.75 -5.30 -21.49
CA PRO A 86 3.54 -4.10 -21.24
C PRO A 86 3.35 -3.51 -19.84
N MET A 87 2.19 -3.70 -19.21
CA MET A 87 1.95 -3.25 -17.83
C MET A 87 2.78 -4.07 -16.84
N VAL A 88 2.79 -5.40 -17.02
CA VAL A 88 3.58 -6.34 -16.22
C VAL A 88 5.07 -6.05 -16.40
N GLU A 89 5.55 -5.88 -17.64
CA GLU A 89 6.98 -5.59 -17.89
C GLU A 89 7.41 -4.27 -17.26
N ARG A 90 6.56 -3.23 -17.32
CA ARG A 90 6.83 -1.95 -16.66
C ARG A 90 6.96 -2.12 -15.15
N LEU A 91 6.04 -2.84 -14.51
CA LEU A 91 6.08 -3.08 -13.07
C LEU A 91 7.29 -3.94 -12.66
N ALA A 92 7.57 -5.01 -13.41
CA ALA A 92 8.75 -5.85 -13.21
C ALA A 92 10.06 -5.05 -13.37
N GLY A 93 10.11 -4.12 -14.32
CA GLY A 93 11.22 -3.18 -14.47
C GLY A 93 11.43 -2.29 -13.24
N ILE A 94 10.36 -1.73 -12.69
CA ILE A 94 10.41 -0.92 -11.46
C ILE A 94 10.88 -1.78 -10.27
N MET A 95 10.30 -2.96 -10.08
CA MET A 95 10.68 -3.88 -8.99
C MET A 95 12.13 -4.34 -9.11
N ARG A 96 12.59 -4.75 -10.30
CA ARG A 96 14.01 -5.07 -10.54
C ARG A 96 14.91 -3.90 -10.27
N SER A 97 14.47 -2.68 -10.62
CA SER A 97 15.26 -1.50 -10.31
C SER A 97 15.52 -1.41 -8.81
N LEU A 98 14.59 -1.87 -7.96
CA LEU A 98 14.64 -1.92 -6.49
C LEU A 98 15.27 -3.21 -5.92
N ASP A 99 15.91 -4.03 -6.76
CA ASP A 99 16.44 -5.35 -6.38
C ASP A 99 15.36 -6.32 -5.85
N VAL A 100 14.10 -6.13 -6.26
CA VAL A 100 12.96 -6.99 -5.92
C VAL A 100 12.53 -7.78 -7.15
N GLU A 101 12.45 -9.10 -7.02
CA GLU A 101 11.89 -9.97 -8.06
C GLU A 101 10.36 -9.90 -8.04
N TYR A 102 9.77 -9.54 -9.18
CA TYR A 102 8.32 -9.47 -9.33
C TYR A 102 7.75 -10.79 -9.83
N ASN A 103 6.73 -11.29 -9.14
CA ASN A 103 6.03 -12.52 -9.44
C ASN A 103 4.54 -12.25 -9.74
N MET A 104 4.15 -12.51 -11.00
CA MET A 104 2.78 -12.34 -11.48
C MET A 104 1.89 -13.57 -11.23
N ASP A 105 2.44 -14.66 -10.72
CA ASP A 105 1.70 -15.87 -10.41
C ASP A 105 0.78 -15.68 -9.19
N GLY A 106 -0.01 -16.73 -8.92
CA GLY A 106 -0.90 -16.81 -7.78
C GLY A 106 -2.21 -16.05 -7.98
N ASN A 107 -2.82 -15.68 -6.86
CA ASN A 107 -4.16 -15.11 -6.83
C ASN A 107 -4.16 -13.63 -6.38
N THR A 108 -5.20 -12.91 -6.78
CA THR A 108 -5.58 -11.60 -6.24
C THR A 108 -6.95 -11.70 -5.57
N GLY A 109 -7.24 -10.80 -4.63
CA GLY A 109 -8.46 -10.89 -3.81
C GLY A 109 -8.77 -9.60 -3.07
N PRO A 110 -9.87 -9.58 -2.28
CA PRO A 110 -10.21 -8.43 -1.44
C PRO A 110 -9.09 -8.10 -0.45
N THR A 111 -8.81 -6.81 -0.27
CA THR A 111 -7.75 -6.34 0.64
C THR A 111 -8.30 -5.77 1.95
N LEU A 112 -9.62 -5.88 2.18
CA LEU A 112 -10.29 -5.25 3.33
C LEU A 112 -9.69 -5.73 4.66
N ASP A 113 -9.50 -7.04 4.84
CA ASP A 113 -8.93 -7.57 6.08
C ASP A 113 -7.48 -7.14 6.30
N GLY A 114 -6.68 -7.05 5.23
CA GLY A 114 -5.36 -6.45 5.29
C GLY A 114 -5.40 -4.99 5.78
N HIS A 115 -6.32 -4.18 5.25
CA HIS A 115 -6.48 -2.80 5.71
C HIS A 115 -6.98 -2.70 7.15
N ARG A 116 -7.85 -3.62 7.59
CA ARG A 116 -8.32 -3.67 8.98
C ARG A 116 -7.20 -4.01 9.95
N ILE A 117 -6.34 -4.97 9.61
CA ILE A 117 -5.14 -5.29 10.41
C ILE A 117 -4.16 -4.10 10.42
N ALA A 118 -3.97 -3.42 9.29
CA ALA A 118 -3.11 -2.23 9.22
C ALA A 118 -3.65 -1.05 10.06
N ALA A 119 -4.97 -0.86 10.10
CA ALA A 119 -5.62 0.12 10.96
C ALA A 119 -5.47 -0.22 12.45
N TYR A 120 -5.66 -1.49 12.81
CA TYR A 120 -5.35 -2.00 14.15
C TYR A 120 -3.89 -1.71 14.54
N ALA A 121 -2.94 -2.08 13.67
CA ALA A 121 -1.52 -1.90 13.93
C ALA A 121 -1.18 -0.42 14.17
N GLU A 122 -1.67 0.50 13.33
CA GLU A 122 -1.48 1.95 13.53
C GLU A 122 -2.06 2.42 14.87
N ARG A 123 -3.30 2.03 15.18
CA ARG A 123 -4.06 2.52 16.34
C ARG A 123 -3.51 1.98 17.67
N ALA A 124 -3.10 0.71 17.71
CA ALA A 124 -2.79 -0.01 18.95
C ALA A 124 -1.30 -0.28 19.16
N GLU A 125 -0.54 -0.48 18.07
CA GLU A 125 0.86 -0.93 18.15
C GLU A 125 1.87 0.06 17.53
N GLY A 126 1.38 1.08 16.81
CA GLY A 126 2.17 2.17 16.25
C GLY A 126 2.58 1.98 14.79
N LEU A 127 3.16 3.04 14.21
CA LEU A 127 3.46 3.12 12.78
C LEU A 127 4.53 2.12 12.32
N ASP A 128 5.51 1.79 13.16
CA ASP A 128 6.55 0.82 12.81
C ASP A 128 5.94 -0.56 12.57
N LYS A 129 4.92 -0.93 13.36
CA LYS A 129 4.19 -2.19 13.25
C LYS A 129 3.27 -2.22 12.04
N GLN A 130 2.59 -1.11 11.74
CA GLN A 130 1.84 -0.95 10.49
C GLN A 130 2.77 -1.10 9.27
N ASN A 131 3.90 -0.40 9.27
CA ASN A 131 4.87 -0.42 8.17
C ASN A 131 5.43 -1.83 7.93
N ALA A 132 5.85 -2.52 9.00
CA ALA A 132 6.35 -3.90 8.93
C ALA A 132 5.28 -4.86 8.40
N PHE A 133 4.02 -4.72 8.84
CA PHE A 133 2.92 -5.55 8.34
C PHE A 133 2.67 -5.34 6.85
N MET A 134 2.61 -4.08 6.41
CA MET A 134 2.40 -3.75 4.99
C MET A 134 3.55 -4.27 4.11
N GLU A 135 4.80 -4.20 4.58
CA GLU A 135 5.95 -4.79 3.89
C GLU A 135 5.82 -6.30 3.70
N GLU A 136 5.40 -7.02 4.75
CA GLU A 136 5.20 -8.46 4.69
C GLU A 136 4.05 -8.85 3.76
N ILE A 137 2.98 -8.06 3.72
CA ILE A 137 1.87 -8.26 2.77
C ILE A 137 2.34 -8.04 1.33
N PHE A 138 3.06 -6.95 1.05
CA PHE A 138 3.59 -6.69 -0.29
C PHE A 138 4.56 -7.77 -0.76
N LYS A 139 5.45 -8.21 0.12
CA LYS A 139 6.36 -9.31 -0.17
C LYS A 139 5.60 -10.58 -0.52
N SER A 140 4.61 -10.96 0.30
CA SER A 140 3.78 -12.14 0.08
C SER A 140 3.08 -12.08 -1.28
N TYR A 141 2.48 -10.94 -1.62
CA TYR A 141 1.70 -10.76 -2.84
C TYR A 141 2.53 -10.63 -4.12
N PHE A 142 3.56 -9.78 -4.09
CA PHE A 142 4.34 -9.41 -5.27
C PHE A 142 5.52 -10.32 -5.55
N THR A 143 5.98 -11.11 -4.59
CA THR A 143 7.19 -11.93 -4.75
C THR A 143 6.91 -13.41 -4.52
N MET A 144 6.01 -13.75 -3.59
CA MET A 144 5.77 -15.14 -3.17
C MET A 144 4.52 -15.76 -3.80
N ALA A 145 3.83 -15.05 -4.71
CA ALA A 145 2.59 -15.50 -5.35
C ALA A 145 1.47 -15.88 -4.38
N GLN A 146 1.44 -15.26 -3.19
CA GLN A 146 0.43 -15.52 -2.17
C GLN A 146 -0.76 -14.55 -2.29
N ALA A 147 -1.97 -15.03 -2.00
CA ALA A 147 -3.18 -14.20 -2.08
C ALA A 147 -3.25 -13.23 -0.89
N PRO A 148 -3.58 -11.94 -1.11
CA PRO A 148 -3.64 -10.95 -0.05
C PRO A 148 -4.89 -11.08 0.83
N CYS A 149 -5.88 -11.87 0.38
CA CYS A 149 -7.12 -12.15 1.10
C CYS A 149 -7.08 -13.46 1.91
N ASP A 150 -6.02 -14.27 1.76
CA ASP A 150 -5.91 -15.54 2.46
C ASP A 150 -5.65 -15.29 3.96
N PRO A 151 -6.57 -15.75 4.86
CA PRO A 151 -6.40 -15.56 6.29
C PRO A 151 -5.11 -16.17 6.86
N THR A 152 -4.55 -17.19 6.23
CA THR A 152 -3.26 -17.79 6.61
C THR A 152 -2.11 -16.85 6.27
N VAL A 153 -2.13 -16.27 5.06
CA VAL A 153 -1.13 -15.30 4.60
C VAL A 153 -1.16 -14.03 5.47
N LEU A 154 -2.36 -13.53 5.79
CA LEU A 154 -2.56 -12.38 6.66
C LEU A 154 -1.98 -12.62 8.07
N ARG A 155 -2.26 -13.78 8.66
CA ARG A 155 -1.71 -14.17 9.97
C ARG A 155 -0.19 -14.31 9.94
N ASP A 156 0.34 -14.91 8.89
CA ASP A 156 1.78 -15.12 8.76
C ASP A 156 2.53 -13.79 8.58
N ALA A 157 1.98 -12.86 7.79
CA ALA A 157 2.50 -11.52 7.65
C ALA A 157 2.43 -10.74 8.98
N ALA A 158 1.30 -10.80 9.69
CA ALA A 158 1.12 -10.20 11.00
C ALA A 158 2.13 -10.72 12.03
N ARG A 159 2.36 -12.05 12.05
CA ARG A 159 3.34 -12.69 12.94
C ARG A 159 4.76 -12.24 12.62
N ARG A 160 5.14 -12.14 11.34
CA ARG A 160 6.47 -11.66 10.93
C ARG A 160 6.69 -10.18 11.25
N ALA A 161 5.64 -9.37 11.15
CA ALA A 161 5.65 -7.98 11.63
C ALA A 161 5.67 -7.87 13.18
N GLY A 162 5.40 -8.98 13.87
CA GLY A 162 5.36 -9.09 15.31
C GLY A 162 4.16 -8.40 15.94
N LEU A 163 3.01 -8.40 15.26
CA LEU A 163 1.73 -7.95 15.82
C LEU A 163 1.25 -8.92 16.90
N ASP A 164 0.37 -8.44 17.78
CA ASP A 164 -0.36 -9.29 18.72
C ASP A 164 -1.33 -10.21 17.97
N MET A 165 -1.02 -11.51 17.98
CA MET A 165 -1.80 -12.49 17.23
C MET A 165 -3.21 -12.69 17.79
N ASP A 166 -3.43 -12.49 19.09
CA ASP A 166 -4.76 -12.62 19.67
C ASP A 166 -5.68 -11.50 19.17
N GLU A 167 -5.14 -10.29 19.00
CA GLU A 167 -5.88 -9.16 18.43
C GLU A 167 -6.07 -9.30 16.92
N VAL A 168 -5.06 -9.76 16.18
CA VAL A 168 -5.18 -10.04 14.74
C VAL A 168 -6.28 -11.08 14.49
N ASP A 169 -6.33 -12.14 15.30
CA ASP A 169 -7.38 -13.15 15.20
C ASP A 169 -8.76 -12.59 15.54
N LYS A 170 -8.87 -11.67 16.52
CA LYS A 170 -10.14 -10.96 16.80
C LYS A 170 -10.59 -10.09 15.63
N VAL A 171 -9.66 -9.37 14.98
CA VAL A 171 -9.96 -8.55 13.79
C VAL A 171 -10.51 -9.45 12.67
N LEU A 172 -9.85 -10.56 12.37
CA LEU A 172 -10.28 -11.50 11.33
C LEU A 172 -11.61 -12.20 11.69
N ALA A 173 -11.83 -12.54 12.96
CA ALA A 173 -13.04 -13.23 13.40
C ALA A 173 -14.26 -12.31 13.52
N THR A 174 -14.06 -11.00 13.66
CA THR A 174 -15.14 -10.02 13.88
C THR A 174 -15.25 -9.09 12.68
N PRO A 175 -16.13 -9.33 11.69
CA PRO A 175 -16.16 -8.57 10.43
C PRO A 175 -16.24 -7.05 10.58
N THR A 176 -16.77 -6.55 11.69
CA THR A 176 -16.94 -5.11 11.98
C THR A 176 -15.74 -4.45 12.65
N ALA A 177 -14.78 -5.21 13.18
CA ALA A 177 -13.62 -4.65 13.87
C ALA A 177 -12.80 -3.78 12.91
N GLU A 178 -12.36 -2.60 13.36
CA GLU A 178 -11.61 -1.61 12.57
C GLU A 178 -12.31 -1.05 11.31
N LEU A 179 -13.53 -1.48 10.95
CA LEU A 179 -14.21 -0.96 9.76
C LEU A 179 -14.45 0.55 9.82
N GLY A 180 -14.85 1.07 10.99
CA GLY A 180 -15.08 2.51 11.15
C GLY A 180 -13.82 3.35 10.91
N GLU A 181 -12.66 2.85 11.36
CA GLU A 181 -11.36 3.50 11.13
C GLU A 181 -11.00 3.44 9.64
N VAL A 182 -11.12 2.27 9.00
CA VAL A 182 -10.86 2.12 7.56
C VAL A 182 -11.74 3.06 6.72
N ASP A 183 -13.02 3.16 7.05
CA ASP A 183 -13.97 4.05 6.37
C ASP A 183 -13.62 5.53 6.57
N GLU A 184 -13.28 5.95 7.80
CA GLU A 184 -12.84 7.32 8.06
C GLU A 184 -11.58 7.66 7.26
N GLN A 185 -10.59 6.76 7.25
CA GLN A 185 -9.35 6.95 6.52
C GLN A 185 -9.59 7.02 5.00
N LEU A 186 -10.47 6.19 4.44
CA LEU A 186 -10.87 6.29 3.03
C LEU A 186 -11.48 7.66 2.71
N GLN A 187 -12.43 8.14 3.53
CA GLN A 187 -13.06 9.43 3.31
C GLN A 187 -12.07 10.60 3.40
N ARG A 188 -11.08 10.48 4.28
CA ARG A 188 -10.09 11.53 4.52
C ARG A 188 -8.97 11.56 3.48
N PHE A 189 -8.46 10.40 3.06
CA PHE A 189 -7.23 10.30 2.28
C PHE A 189 -7.45 9.81 0.85
N ALA A 190 -8.45 8.95 0.60
CA ALA A 190 -8.73 8.40 -0.72
C ALA A 190 -9.75 9.22 -1.53
N ARG A 191 -10.44 10.19 -0.90
CA ARG A 191 -11.43 11.02 -1.60
C ARG A 191 -10.78 11.81 -2.75
N GLY A 192 -11.24 11.53 -3.97
CA GLY A 192 -10.72 12.15 -5.19
C GLY A 192 -9.46 11.47 -5.74
N VAL A 193 -8.97 10.40 -5.10
CA VAL A 193 -7.91 9.54 -5.63
C VAL A 193 -8.54 8.55 -6.61
N SER A 194 -8.08 8.55 -7.86
CA SER A 194 -8.58 7.67 -8.93
C SER A 194 -7.62 6.52 -9.26
N GLY A 195 -6.46 6.49 -8.63
CA GLY A 195 -5.44 5.47 -8.83
C GLY A 195 -4.34 5.56 -7.79
N VAL A 196 -3.68 4.44 -7.57
CA VAL A 196 -2.59 4.27 -6.61
C VAL A 196 -1.31 3.83 -7.33
N PRO A 197 -0.10 4.13 -6.77
CA PRO A 197 0.15 4.79 -5.49
C PRO A 197 -0.17 6.29 -5.52
N TYR A 198 -0.55 6.86 -4.39
CA TYR A 198 -0.80 8.29 -4.20
C TYR A 198 -0.20 8.74 -2.86
N PHE A 199 0.50 9.86 -2.87
CA PHE A 199 1.29 10.33 -1.73
C PHE A 199 0.81 11.71 -1.28
N ILE A 200 0.74 11.92 0.03
CA ILE A 200 0.45 13.21 0.65
C ILE A 200 1.59 13.53 1.61
N LEU A 201 2.45 14.46 1.21
CA LEU A 201 3.57 14.94 2.02
C LEU A 201 3.13 16.22 2.75
N SER A 202 3.43 16.32 4.04
CA SER A 202 2.94 17.42 4.88
C SER A 202 3.93 17.79 5.98
N ASP A 203 4.14 19.09 6.19
CA ASP A 203 4.89 19.66 7.33
C ASP A 203 3.97 20.08 8.49
N GLY A 204 2.70 19.67 8.44
CA GLY A 204 1.65 20.06 9.38
C GLY A 204 0.93 21.36 9.02
N LYS A 205 1.47 22.18 8.11
CA LYS A 205 0.85 23.42 7.62
C LYS A 205 0.50 23.36 6.14
N ARG A 206 1.41 22.81 5.34
CA ARG A 206 1.30 22.67 3.88
C ARG A 206 1.17 21.20 3.53
N ARG A 207 0.46 20.92 2.43
CA ARG A 207 0.30 19.56 1.90
C ARG A 207 0.61 19.55 0.42
N ILE A 208 1.49 18.65 0.00
CA ILE A 208 1.81 18.38 -1.39
C ILE A 208 1.27 17.00 -1.73
N ARG A 209 0.56 16.90 -2.86
CA ARG A 209 -0.12 15.69 -3.32
C ARG A 209 0.52 15.20 -4.60
N MET A 210 0.82 13.91 -4.66
CA MET A 210 1.50 13.30 -5.80
C MET A 210 0.76 12.02 -6.21
N SER A 211 0.47 11.89 -7.50
CA SER A 211 -0.25 10.74 -8.05
C SER A 211 0.68 9.86 -8.89
N GLY A 212 0.59 8.54 -8.71
CA GLY A 212 1.40 7.55 -9.41
C GLY A 212 2.77 7.32 -8.79
N ALA A 213 3.45 6.28 -9.27
CA ALA A 213 4.81 5.94 -8.87
C ALA A 213 5.80 6.96 -9.44
N GLN A 214 5.88 8.13 -8.79
CA GLN A 214 6.76 9.22 -9.18
C GLN A 214 8.23 8.82 -9.03
N PRO A 215 9.13 9.36 -9.87
CA PRO A 215 10.56 9.15 -9.72
C PRO A 215 11.09 9.90 -8.47
N PRO A 216 12.25 9.49 -7.90
CA PRO A 216 12.78 10.07 -6.67
C PRO A 216 12.93 11.59 -6.70
N GLU A 217 13.26 12.17 -7.85
CA GLU A 217 13.49 13.61 -8.05
C GLU A 217 12.23 14.43 -7.71
N GLN A 218 11.05 13.95 -8.10
CA GLN A 218 9.79 14.63 -7.79
C GLN A 218 9.48 14.65 -6.28
N PHE A 219 9.93 13.64 -5.55
CA PHE A 219 9.83 13.64 -4.10
C PHE A 219 10.83 14.62 -3.48
N LEU A 220 12.05 14.73 -4.02
CA LEU A 220 13.02 15.73 -3.57
C LEU A 220 12.49 17.15 -3.76
N ASP A 221 11.92 17.47 -4.92
CA ASP A 221 11.30 18.78 -5.19
C ASP A 221 10.17 19.10 -4.19
N ALA A 222 9.36 18.09 -3.85
CA ALA A 222 8.31 18.26 -2.85
C ALA A 222 8.89 18.50 -1.44
N LEU A 223 9.98 17.82 -1.08
CA LEU A 223 10.67 18.03 0.19
C LEU A 223 11.35 19.40 0.26
N GLU A 224 11.91 19.91 -0.84
CA GLU A 224 12.44 21.27 -0.98
C GLU A 224 11.34 22.30 -0.76
N GLN A 225 10.18 22.12 -1.41
CA GLN A 225 9.03 23.00 -1.22
C GLN A 225 8.52 23.01 0.23
N LEU A 226 8.57 21.87 0.93
CA LEU A 226 8.29 21.78 2.36
C LEU A 226 9.44 22.32 3.23
N GLY A 227 10.56 22.69 2.63
CA GLY A 227 11.79 23.17 3.26
C GLY A 227 12.42 22.13 4.17
N ALA A 228 12.23 20.84 3.86
CA ALA A 228 12.81 19.72 4.58
C ALA A 228 14.27 19.48 4.15
N ILE A 229 14.59 19.78 2.89
CA ILE A 229 15.95 19.71 2.32
C ILE A 229 16.35 21.05 1.69
N GLU A 230 17.65 21.31 1.58
CA GLU A 230 18.22 22.49 0.94
C GLU A 230 18.04 22.43 -0.59
N ASP A 231 17.88 23.60 -1.22
CA ASP A 231 17.83 23.74 -2.67
C ASP A 231 19.09 23.15 -3.32
N ALA A 232 18.94 22.58 -4.52
CA ALA A 232 20.03 21.94 -5.27
C ALA A 232 21.06 22.94 -5.81
#